data_AF-A0A1Q7CFK2-F1
#
_entry.id   AF-A0A1Q7CFK2-F1
#
_cell.length_a   1.000
_cell.length_b   1.000
_cell.length_c   1.000
_cell.angle_alpha   90.00
_cell.angle_beta   90.00
_cell.angle_gamma   90.00
#
_symmetry.space_group_name_H-M   'P 1'
#
loop_
_entity.id
_entity.type
_entity.pdbx_description
1 polymer ?
#
loop_
_entity_poly.entity_id
_entity_poly.type
_entity_poly.pdbx_seq_one_letter_code
_entity_poly.pdbx_strand_id
1 'polypeptide(L)'
;MQRRGWQESTVASLAIAAVVLAIESGNMILTAIGGCTAATLAVVQFDIEDVRAERPSWASVMIPWVALAWAGVTLQIQAGTAAYAAVPVSALTTQIFALIAIAALLGAGIVPWRGWAVRIWMRPSLRAASVTAATLLPLGLYLLVRAYELGNGRYPQSWLNLALATWGVLVALGAAVRAQAAPTRSEYMAETVPGLAGFALMSMAIGTVVGLFAGLVLLASAALLTAALPLLPDRRGPAVLLVAAAAAGVPPGLAFGGRVLGLADAFETGNAFGLVAVAGAATWLVAAAAAARSVGLPAGRRRQATDSLALVAAVLAVTVLAAGPAVAALASITSDAIAGVMTLPTGGLAPDPLSIITVSTRLPAVALFGPLLLLGAAAVALSKPGPATTAAQSKAALFDVPGAAATMRLRDRVRSWAVPEQYRSLFDPAALERVAAGGRPALWLASLVALAIAVSR
;
A
#
# COMPACT_ATOMS: atom_id res chain seq x y z
N MET A 1 -10.15 -0.78 -23.02
CA MET A 1 -10.81 -0.94 -21.71
C MET A 1 -11.21 -2.40 -21.53
N GLN A 2 -11.04 -2.98 -20.33
CA GLN A 2 -11.40 -4.39 -20.08
C GLN A 2 -12.92 -4.58 -20.17
N ARG A 3 -13.39 -5.58 -20.92
CA ARG A 3 -14.84 -5.87 -21.02
C ARG A 3 -15.35 -6.44 -19.69
N ARG A 4 -16.19 -5.68 -19.00
CA ARG A 4 -16.89 -6.08 -17.77
C ARG A 4 -18.36 -6.30 -18.04
N GLY A 5 -18.97 -7.27 -17.36
CA GLY A 5 -20.43 -7.41 -17.34
C GLY A 5 -21.07 -6.23 -16.60
N TRP A 6 -22.36 -5.97 -16.84
CA TRP A 6 -23.06 -4.86 -16.18
C TRP A 6 -23.02 -4.99 -14.65
N GLN A 7 -23.19 -6.21 -14.11
CA GLN A 7 -23.11 -6.49 -12.66
C GLN A 7 -21.74 -6.14 -12.07
N GLU A 8 -20.66 -6.55 -12.75
CA GLU A 8 -19.28 -6.28 -12.33
C GLU A 8 -19.00 -4.77 -12.31
N SER A 9 -19.50 -4.03 -13.32
CA SER A 9 -19.37 -2.58 -13.41
C SER A 9 -20.17 -1.86 -12.32
N THR A 10 -21.42 -2.26 -12.07
CA THR A 10 -22.27 -1.65 -11.04
C THR A 10 -21.69 -1.84 -9.64
N VAL A 11 -21.22 -3.05 -9.31
CA VAL A 11 -20.60 -3.32 -8.01
C VAL A 11 -19.30 -2.54 -7.86
N ALA A 12 -18.47 -2.45 -8.91
CA ALA A 12 -17.26 -1.65 -8.90
C ALA A 12 -17.55 -0.15 -8.70
N SER A 13 -18.56 0.41 -9.38
CA SER A 13 -18.94 1.82 -9.20
C SER A 13 -19.47 2.11 -7.80
N LEU A 14 -20.25 1.19 -7.22
CA LEU A 14 -20.72 1.33 -5.84
C LEU A 14 -19.55 1.25 -4.84
N ALA A 15 -18.58 0.38 -5.08
CA ALA A 15 -17.39 0.28 -4.23
C ALA A 15 -16.56 1.55 -4.26
N ILE A 16 -16.38 2.14 -5.45
CA ILE A 16 -15.70 3.43 -5.62
C ILE A 16 -16.48 4.55 -4.93
N ALA A 17 -17.80 4.62 -5.11
CA ALA A 17 -18.65 5.61 -4.45
C ALA A 17 -18.56 5.50 -2.92
N ALA A 18 -18.58 4.28 -2.37
CA ALA A 18 -18.42 4.06 -0.93
C ALA A 18 -17.06 4.53 -0.41
N VAL A 19 -15.98 4.35 -1.18
CA VAL A 19 -14.65 4.87 -0.81
C VAL A 19 -14.59 6.39 -0.91
N VAL A 20 -15.17 7.01 -1.94
CA VAL A 20 -15.24 8.47 -2.04
C VAL A 20 -16.00 9.05 -0.84
N LEU A 21 -17.15 8.45 -0.48
CA LEU A 21 -17.90 8.86 0.71
C LEU A 21 -17.10 8.66 2.02
N ALA A 22 -16.27 7.61 2.10
CA ALA A 22 -15.39 7.40 3.24
C ALA A 22 -14.30 8.48 3.31
N ILE A 23 -13.72 8.89 2.19
CA ILE A 23 -12.70 9.94 2.11
C ILE A 23 -13.29 11.30 2.51
N GLU A 24 -14.46 11.64 1.95
CA GLU A 24 -15.14 12.91 2.22
C GLU A 24 -15.78 12.98 3.61
N SER A 25 -15.79 11.87 4.36
CA SER A 25 -16.42 11.85 5.67
C SER A 25 -15.64 12.65 6.70
N GLY A 26 -16.31 13.64 7.29
CA GLY A 26 -15.80 14.42 8.42
C GLY A 26 -15.78 13.66 9.75
N ASN A 27 -16.24 12.41 9.79
CA ASN A 27 -16.44 11.63 11.01
C ASN A 27 -15.95 10.18 10.85
N MET A 28 -15.21 9.70 11.84
CA MET A 28 -14.58 8.38 11.87
C MET A 28 -15.56 7.21 11.73
N ILE A 29 -16.78 7.34 12.28
CA ILE A 29 -17.84 6.32 12.18
C ILE A 29 -18.36 6.24 10.75
N LEU A 30 -18.56 7.38 10.09
CA LEU A 30 -18.99 7.42 8.68
C LEU A 30 -17.88 6.87 7.76
N THR A 31 -16.62 7.17 8.05
CA THR A 31 -15.47 6.55 7.37
C THR A 31 -15.50 5.04 7.49
N ALA A 32 -15.77 4.52 8.69
CA ALA A 32 -15.86 3.08 8.94
C ALA A 32 -17.02 2.43 8.16
N ILE A 33 -18.18 3.07 8.08
CA ILE A 33 -19.32 2.58 7.30
C ILE A 33 -18.97 2.54 5.80
N GLY A 34 -18.40 3.62 5.27
CA GLY A 34 -17.98 3.68 3.87
C GLY A 34 -16.91 2.64 3.53
N GLY A 35 -15.89 2.50 4.38
CA GLY A 35 -14.84 1.50 4.23
C GLY A 35 -15.37 0.06 4.33
N CYS A 36 -16.26 -0.23 5.27
CA CYS A 36 -16.92 -1.54 5.39
C CYS A 36 -17.78 -1.86 4.16
N THR A 37 -18.51 -0.87 3.64
CA THR A 37 -19.31 -1.01 2.43
C THR A 37 -18.42 -1.31 1.22
N ALA A 38 -17.33 -0.58 1.05
CA ALA A 38 -16.37 -0.82 -0.02
C ALA A 38 -15.71 -2.20 0.10
N ALA A 39 -15.31 -2.61 1.30
CA ALA A 39 -14.77 -3.94 1.58
C ALA A 39 -15.77 -5.07 1.26
N THR A 40 -17.05 -4.84 1.56
CA THR A 40 -18.14 -5.79 1.29
C THR A 40 -18.30 -5.97 -0.21
N LEU A 41 -18.38 -4.85 -0.93
CA LEU A 41 -18.51 -4.84 -2.38
C LEU A 41 -17.29 -5.43 -3.08
N ALA A 42 -16.08 -5.24 -2.52
CA ALA A 42 -14.86 -5.89 -3.03
C ALA A 42 -14.94 -7.43 -2.94
N VAL A 43 -15.44 -7.99 -1.84
CA VAL A 43 -15.61 -9.44 -1.71
C VAL A 43 -16.67 -9.96 -2.68
N VAL A 44 -17.80 -9.25 -2.80
CA VAL A 44 -18.84 -9.57 -3.80
C VAL A 44 -18.27 -9.51 -5.22
N GLN A 45 -17.42 -8.53 -5.53
CA GLN A 45 -16.78 -8.41 -6.84
C GLN A 45 -15.85 -9.59 -7.14
N PHE A 46 -15.12 -10.10 -6.13
CA PHE A 46 -14.29 -11.30 -6.30
C PHE A 46 -15.12 -12.54 -6.63
N ASP A 47 -16.31 -12.68 -6.03
CA ASP A 47 -17.24 -13.79 -6.30
C ASP A 47 -17.85 -13.70 -7.69
N ILE A 48 -18.26 -12.49 -8.12
CA ILE A 48 -18.79 -12.25 -9.48
C ILE A 48 -17.73 -12.57 -10.53
N GLU A 49 -16.46 -12.21 -10.28
CA GLU A 49 -15.36 -12.44 -11.22
C GLU A 49 -15.01 -13.92 -11.36
N ASP A 50 -14.81 -14.63 -10.24
CA ASP A 50 -14.50 -16.06 -10.21
C ASP A 50 -14.70 -16.65 -8.79
N VAL A 51 -15.84 -17.32 -8.56
CA VAL A 51 -16.16 -17.97 -7.27
C VAL A 51 -15.13 -19.03 -6.86
N ARG A 52 -14.43 -19.66 -7.81
CA ARG A 52 -13.48 -20.75 -7.52
C ARG A 52 -12.08 -20.24 -7.20
N ALA A 53 -11.76 -19.00 -7.57
CA ALA A 53 -10.47 -18.41 -7.28
C ALA A 53 -10.40 -17.94 -5.83
N GLU A 54 -9.22 -18.09 -5.23
CA GLU A 54 -8.96 -17.72 -3.84
C GLU A 54 -9.40 -16.27 -3.55
N ARG A 55 -10.21 -16.10 -2.51
CA ARG A 55 -10.70 -14.79 -2.04
C ARG A 55 -10.20 -14.52 -0.61
N PRO A 56 -9.99 -13.25 -0.24
CA PRO A 56 -9.73 -12.90 1.14
C PRO A 56 -10.94 -13.27 2.02
N SER A 57 -10.69 -13.66 3.28
CA SER A 57 -11.78 -13.96 4.20
C SER A 57 -12.51 -12.67 4.54
N TRP A 58 -13.83 -12.74 4.71
CA TRP A 58 -14.65 -11.58 5.11
C TRP A 58 -14.09 -10.90 6.35
N ALA A 59 -13.74 -11.68 7.37
CA ALA A 59 -13.12 -11.17 8.59
C ALA A 59 -11.86 -10.33 8.30
N SER A 60 -10.99 -10.78 7.39
CA SER A 60 -9.75 -10.07 7.08
C SER A 60 -9.96 -8.67 6.48
N VAL A 61 -11.08 -8.44 5.79
CA VAL A 61 -11.40 -7.15 5.16
C VAL A 61 -12.39 -6.33 6.02
N MET A 62 -13.10 -6.95 6.98
CA MET A 62 -14.09 -6.29 7.84
C MET A 62 -13.54 -5.81 9.18
N ILE A 63 -12.68 -6.60 9.84
CA ILE A 63 -12.03 -6.26 11.12
C ILE A 63 -11.45 -4.83 11.14
N PRO A 64 -10.78 -4.33 10.09
CA PRO A 64 -10.23 -2.98 10.08
C PRO A 64 -11.28 -1.90 10.35
N TRP A 65 -12.44 -2.02 9.70
CA TRP A 65 -13.51 -1.02 9.78
C TRP A 65 -14.27 -1.12 11.10
N VAL A 66 -14.37 -2.32 11.67
CA VAL A 66 -14.88 -2.52 13.03
C VAL A 66 -13.94 -1.87 14.06
N ALA A 67 -12.62 -2.03 13.92
CA ALA A 67 -11.66 -1.38 14.78
C ALA A 67 -11.72 0.16 14.66
N LEU A 68 -11.90 0.68 13.45
CA LEU A 68 -12.09 2.12 13.22
C LEU A 68 -13.38 2.63 13.86
N ALA A 69 -14.49 1.90 13.70
CA ALA A 69 -15.76 2.25 14.34
C ALA A 69 -15.62 2.24 15.87
N TRP A 70 -14.92 1.25 16.43
CA TRP A 70 -14.64 1.18 17.86
C TRP A 70 -13.83 2.38 18.36
N ALA A 71 -12.82 2.81 17.60
CA ALA A 71 -12.07 4.04 17.92
C ALA A 71 -12.99 5.28 17.89
N GLY A 72 -13.85 5.39 16.88
CA GLY A 72 -14.83 6.47 16.76
C GLY A 72 -15.82 6.50 17.92
N VAL A 73 -16.35 5.35 18.34
CA VAL A 73 -17.24 5.25 19.50
C VAL A 73 -16.53 5.64 20.79
N THR A 74 -15.30 5.17 20.98
CA THR A 74 -14.50 5.51 22.16
C THR A 74 -14.27 7.03 22.23
N LEU A 75 -13.99 7.67 21.09
CA LEU A 75 -13.87 9.12 20.99
C LEU A 75 -15.20 9.84 21.26
N GLN A 76 -16.32 9.34 20.76
CA GLN A 76 -17.62 9.94 21.07
C GLN A 76 -17.90 9.92 22.59
N ILE A 77 -17.61 8.80 23.26
CA ILE A 77 -17.82 8.64 24.70
C ILE A 77 -16.88 9.54 25.51
N GLN A 78 -15.59 9.60 25.14
CA GLN A 78 -14.57 10.29 25.93
C GLN A 78 -14.44 11.79 25.60
N ALA A 79 -14.64 12.16 24.34
CA ALA A 79 -14.42 13.51 23.82
C ALA A 79 -15.73 14.22 23.41
N GLY A 80 -16.88 13.54 23.48
CA GLY A 80 -18.16 14.07 23.04
C GLY A 80 -18.34 14.16 21.52
N THR A 81 -17.34 13.72 20.74
CA THR A 81 -17.37 13.76 19.28
C THR A 81 -16.40 12.75 18.65
N ALA A 82 -16.74 12.24 17.46
CA ALA A 82 -15.89 11.44 16.59
C ALA A 82 -15.55 12.16 15.26
N ALA A 83 -15.84 13.46 15.18
CA ALA A 83 -15.53 14.28 14.02
C ALA A 83 -14.05 14.68 14.00
N TYR A 84 -13.36 14.40 12.90
CA TYR A 84 -11.90 14.57 12.80
C TYR A 84 -11.42 15.98 13.17
N ALA A 85 -12.13 17.01 12.73
CA ALA A 85 -11.77 18.40 12.99
C ALA A 85 -12.19 18.92 14.39
N ALA A 86 -13.01 18.17 15.14
CA ALA A 86 -13.57 18.63 16.41
C ALA A 86 -13.07 17.85 17.63
N VAL A 87 -12.42 16.69 17.42
CA VAL A 87 -11.84 15.91 18.51
C VAL A 87 -10.69 16.71 19.15
N PRO A 88 -10.70 16.91 20.48
CA PRO A 88 -9.56 17.51 21.17
C PRO A 88 -8.31 16.65 21.02
N VAL A 89 -7.16 17.27 20.75
CA VAL A 89 -5.87 16.57 20.59
C VAL A 89 -5.54 15.66 21.79
N SER A 90 -5.92 16.08 23.00
CA SER A 90 -5.72 15.31 24.24
C SER A 90 -6.53 14.00 24.29
N ALA A 91 -7.60 13.88 23.50
CA ALA A 91 -8.39 12.66 23.40
C ALA A 91 -7.75 11.61 22.48
N LEU A 92 -6.80 11.99 21.63
CA LEU A 92 -6.03 11.04 20.83
C LEU A 92 -4.97 10.35 21.70
N THR A 93 -5.44 9.42 22.53
CA THR A 93 -4.56 8.60 23.36
C THR A 93 -3.81 7.56 22.52
N THR A 94 -2.74 6.99 23.07
CA THR A 94 -1.99 5.89 22.45
C THR A 94 -2.90 4.70 22.11
N GLN A 95 -3.90 4.40 22.96
CA GLN A 95 -4.84 3.30 22.75
C GLN A 95 -5.77 3.57 21.56
N ILE A 96 -6.35 4.77 21.47
CA ILE A 96 -7.21 5.16 20.35
C ILE A 96 -6.40 5.20 19.05
N PHE A 97 -5.20 5.77 19.09
CA PHE A 97 -4.30 5.75 17.95
C PHE A 97 -3.94 4.32 17.53
N ALA A 98 -3.66 3.41 18.46
CA ALA A 98 -3.35 2.02 18.13
C ALA A 98 -4.50 1.33 17.39
N LEU A 99 -5.76 1.60 17.76
CA LEU A 99 -6.93 1.09 17.03
C LEU A 99 -7.00 1.65 15.61
N ILE A 100 -6.77 2.96 15.44
CA ILE A 100 -6.73 3.61 14.12
C ILE A 100 -5.57 3.04 13.28
N ALA A 101 -4.39 2.85 13.87
CA ALA A 101 -3.24 2.30 13.19
C ALA A 101 -3.46 0.84 12.78
N ILE A 102 -4.06 0.00 13.64
CA ILE A 102 -4.43 -1.37 13.29
C ILE A 102 -5.46 -1.38 12.16
N ALA A 103 -6.48 -0.52 12.23
CA ALA A 103 -7.46 -0.35 11.17
C ALA A 103 -6.79 0.07 9.85
N ALA A 104 -5.86 1.02 9.89
CA ALA A 104 -5.12 1.48 8.73
C ALA A 104 -4.28 0.36 8.08
N LEU A 105 -3.47 -0.32 8.90
CA LEU A 105 -2.54 -1.36 8.42
C LEU A 105 -3.30 -2.56 7.85
N LEU A 106 -4.32 -3.05 8.55
CA LEU A 106 -5.12 -4.19 8.10
C LEU A 106 -6.04 -3.80 6.93
N GLY A 107 -6.63 -2.61 6.97
CA GLY A 107 -7.49 -2.06 5.92
C GLY A 107 -6.74 -1.81 4.61
N ALA A 108 -5.46 -1.41 4.69
CA ALA A 108 -4.58 -1.28 3.53
C ALA A 108 -3.90 -2.59 3.11
N GLY A 109 -3.96 -3.63 3.94
CA GLY A 109 -3.28 -4.91 3.73
C GLY A 109 -1.75 -4.83 3.86
N ILE A 110 -1.27 -3.87 4.65
CA ILE A 110 0.16 -3.58 4.88
C ILE A 110 0.65 -4.44 6.04
N VAL A 111 0.96 -5.69 5.71
CA VAL A 111 1.54 -6.66 6.65
C VAL A 111 2.83 -7.27 6.08
N PRO A 112 3.86 -7.55 6.90
CA PRO A 112 5.12 -8.13 6.45
C PRO A 112 5.00 -9.50 5.78
N TRP A 113 3.93 -10.25 6.07
CA TRP A 113 3.64 -11.57 5.49
C TRP A 113 2.66 -11.49 4.31
N ARG A 114 2.28 -12.64 3.72
CA ARG A 114 1.27 -12.68 2.65
C ARG A 114 -0.13 -12.42 3.21
N GLY A 115 -0.51 -11.15 3.26
CA GLY A 115 -1.86 -10.69 3.61
C GLY A 115 -2.86 -10.80 2.46
N TRP A 116 -4.06 -10.24 2.66
CA TRP A 116 -5.10 -10.21 1.64
C TRP A 116 -4.65 -9.46 0.37
N ALA A 117 -3.88 -8.37 0.53
CA ALA A 117 -3.42 -7.53 -0.57
C ALA A 117 -2.53 -8.29 -1.55
N VAL A 118 -1.68 -9.22 -1.09
CA VAL A 118 -0.86 -10.07 -1.97
C VAL A 118 -1.75 -11.14 -2.64
N ARG A 119 -2.66 -11.77 -1.88
CA ARG A 119 -3.48 -12.90 -2.36
C ARG A 119 -4.37 -12.50 -3.54
N ILE A 120 -4.93 -11.29 -3.53
CA ILE A 120 -5.79 -10.82 -4.63
C ILE A 120 -5.03 -10.69 -5.96
N TRP A 121 -3.72 -10.43 -5.93
CA TRP A 121 -2.87 -10.33 -7.12
C TRP A 121 -2.40 -11.68 -7.66
N MET A 122 -2.59 -12.76 -6.90
CA MET A 122 -2.29 -14.14 -7.33
C MET A 122 -3.45 -14.77 -8.10
N ARG A 123 -4.60 -14.10 -8.19
CA ARG A 123 -5.77 -14.61 -8.91
C ARG A 123 -5.51 -14.67 -10.43
N PRO A 124 -6.14 -15.62 -11.16
CA PRO A 124 -6.00 -15.72 -12.61
C PRO A 124 -6.51 -14.49 -13.37
N SER A 125 -7.49 -13.80 -12.81
CA SER A 125 -8.06 -12.54 -13.30
C SER A 125 -7.90 -11.46 -12.23
N LEU A 126 -7.56 -10.25 -12.67
CA LEU A 126 -7.18 -9.12 -11.81
C LEU A 126 -8.15 -7.93 -11.90
N ARG A 127 -9.35 -8.14 -12.44
CA ARG A 127 -10.29 -7.04 -12.69
C ARG A 127 -10.87 -6.52 -11.39
N ALA A 128 -11.26 -7.41 -10.48
CA ALA A 128 -11.67 -7.01 -9.14
C ALA A 128 -10.47 -6.63 -8.28
N ALA A 129 -9.34 -7.35 -8.42
CA ALA A 129 -8.14 -7.09 -7.63
C ALA A 129 -7.60 -5.66 -7.83
N SER A 130 -7.59 -5.17 -9.07
CA SER A 130 -7.17 -3.80 -9.38
C SER A 130 -8.08 -2.74 -8.77
N VAL A 131 -9.41 -2.94 -8.81
CA VAL A 131 -10.38 -2.01 -8.19
C VAL A 131 -10.19 -2.01 -6.68
N THR A 132 -10.19 -3.19 -6.04
CA THR A 132 -10.02 -3.33 -4.60
C THR A 132 -8.70 -2.76 -4.09
N ALA A 133 -7.60 -2.99 -4.81
CA ALA A 133 -6.30 -2.45 -4.44
C ALA A 133 -6.22 -0.93 -4.69
N ALA A 134 -6.85 -0.41 -5.73
CA ALA A 134 -6.90 1.03 -6.00
C ALA A 134 -7.77 1.80 -5.00
N THR A 135 -8.69 1.14 -4.29
CA THR A 135 -9.60 1.77 -3.34
C THR A 135 -9.21 1.54 -1.88
N LEU A 136 -9.11 0.29 -1.43
CA LEU A 136 -8.91 -0.04 0.00
C LEU A 136 -7.48 0.27 0.49
N LEU A 137 -6.47 0.06 -0.36
CA LEU A 137 -5.07 0.32 0.00
C LEU A 137 -4.82 1.80 0.35
N PRO A 138 -5.16 2.77 -0.53
CA PRO A 138 -5.00 4.18 -0.18
C PRO A 138 -5.95 4.60 0.93
N LEU A 139 -7.18 4.06 0.99
CA LEU A 139 -8.13 4.40 2.07
C LEU A 139 -7.60 4.00 3.45
N GLY A 140 -6.98 2.82 3.60
CA GLY A 140 -6.38 2.41 4.86
C GLY A 140 -5.22 3.33 5.27
N LEU A 141 -4.32 3.68 4.34
CA LEU A 141 -3.21 4.60 4.62
C LEU A 141 -3.69 6.04 4.91
N TYR A 142 -4.78 6.46 4.28
CA TYR A 142 -5.41 7.75 4.53
C TYR A 142 -5.85 7.92 5.99
N LEU A 143 -6.22 6.84 6.69
CA LEU A 143 -6.54 6.90 8.12
C LEU A 143 -5.36 7.37 8.99
N LEU A 144 -4.13 7.04 8.61
CA LEU A 144 -2.93 7.52 9.30
C LEU A 144 -2.68 9.00 9.04
N VAL A 145 -2.99 9.47 7.83
CA VAL A 145 -2.96 10.91 7.50
C VAL A 145 -3.99 11.66 8.34
N ARG A 146 -5.20 11.12 8.47
CA ARG A 146 -6.25 11.69 9.34
C ARG A 146 -5.88 11.64 10.83
N ALA A 147 -5.02 10.70 11.24
CA ALA A 147 -4.50 10.68 12.60
C ALA A 147 -3.53 11.84 12.89
N TYR A 148 -2.79 12.33 11.88
CA TYR A 148 -2.01 13.57 12.04
C TYR A 148 -2.94 14.78 12.21
N GLU A 149 -4.03 14.87 11.46
CA GLU A 149 -5.02 15.95 11.60
C GLU A 149 -5.63 15.96 13.02
N LEU A 150 -6.06 14.80 13.51
CA LEU A 150 -6.55 14.62 14.88
C LEU A 150 -5.53 15.05 15.95
N GLY A 151 -4.25 14.76 15.68
CA GLY A 151 -3.15 15.02 16.59
C GLY A 151 -2.53 16.42 16.44
N ASN A 152 -3.11 17.29 15.60
CA ASN A 152 -2.54 18.58 15.22
C ASN A 152 -1.10 18.47 14.69
N GLY A 153 -0.93 17.67 13.63
CA GLY A 153 0.33 17.45 12.92
C GLY A 153 1.26 16.41 13.53
N ARG A 154 0.87 15.73 14.61
CA ARG A 154 1.72 14.76 15.33
C ARG A 154 0.94 13.57 15.86
N TYR A 155 1.59 12.40 15.92
CA TYR A 155 1.03 11.28 16.66
C TYR A 155 1.19 11.48 18.18
N PRO A 156 0.43 10.75 19.01
CA PRO A 156 0.40 10.96 20.47
C PRO A 156 1.76 10.79 21.15
N GLN A 157 2.61 9.95 20.58
CA GLN A 157 3.95 9.63 21.06
C GLN A 157 4.89 9.52 19.86
N SER A 158 6.09 10.09 19.96
CA SER A 158 7.07 10.10 18.86
C SER A 158 7.55 8.70 18.45
N TRP A 159 7.57 7.73 19.37
CA TRP A 159 7.96 6.36 19.07
C TRP A 159 6.96 5.64 18.13
N LEU A 160 5.70 6.11 18.06
CA LEU A 160 4.69 5.55 17.16
C LEU A 160 5.03 5.82 15.67
N ASN A 161 5.59 7.00 15.38
CA ASN A 161 6.14 7.32 14.05
C ASN A 161 7.22 6.30 13.68
N LEU A 162 8.19 6.10 14.58
CA LEU A 162 9.28 5.15 14.36
C LEU A 162 8.78 3.71 14.19
N ALA A 163 7.82 3.28 15.01
CA ALA A 163 7.24 1.95 14.93
C ALA A 163 6.53 1.72 13.59
N LEU A 164 5.73 2.68 13.12
CA LEU A 164 5.05 2.60 11.83
C LEU A 164 6.03 2.69 10.65
N ALA A 165 7.07 3.52 10.76
CA ALA A 165 8.09 3.61 9.72
C ALA A 165 8.87 2.30 9.59
N THR A 166 9.24 1.70 10.72
CA THR A 166 9.86 0.37 10.81
C THR A 166 8.93 -0.69 10.22
N TRP A 167 7.63 -0.65 10.55
CA TRP A 167 6.64 -1.56 9.99
C TRP A 167 6.54 -1.45 8.46
N GLY A 168 6.54 -0.22 7.94
CA GLY A 168 6.58 0.05 6.50
C GLY A 168 7.79 -0.58 5.81
N VAL A 169 8.98 -0.44 6.39
CA VAL A 169 10.19 -1.10 5.89
C VAL A 169 10.08 -2.62 5.97
N LEU A 170 9.57 -3.19 7.06
CA LEU A 170 9.38 -4.64 7.18
C LEU A 170 8.40 -5.17 6.12
N VAL A 171 7.36 -4.41 5.78
CA VAL A 171 6.42 -4.77 4.71
C VAL A 171 7.12 -4.73 3.36
N ALA A 172 7.85 -3.64 3.08
CA ALA A 172 8.59 -3.49 1.84
C ALA A 172 9.64 -4.61 1.69
N LEU A 173 10.35 -4.96 2.77
CA LEU A 173 11.34 -6.03 2.79
C LEU A 173 10.70 -7.40 2.60
N GLY A 174 9.60 -7.68 3.31
CA GLY A 174 8.85 -8.92 3.13
C GLY A 174 8.37 -9.10 1.69
N ALA A 175 7.88 -8.03 1.07
CA ALA A 175 7.51 -8.03 -0.35
C ALA A 175 8.73 -8.23 -1.26
N ALA A 176 9.83 -7.54 -1.02
CA ALA A 176 11.05 -7.65 -1.82
C ALA A 176 11.68 -9.07 -1.76
N VAL A 177 11.72 -9.68 -0.58
CA VAL A 177 12.21 -11.05 -0.37
C VAL A 177 11.30 -12.07 -1.06
N ARG A 178 9.97 -11.91 -0.98
CA ARG A 178 9.04 -12.79 -1.72
C ARG A 178 9.09 -12.58 -3.23
N ALA A 179 9.30 -11.35 -3.68
CA ALA A 179 9.51 -11.02 -5.08
C ALA A 179 10.80 -11.67 -5.62
N GLN A 180 11.88 -11.66 -4.82
CA GLN A 180 13.12 -12.38 -5.13
C GLN A 180 12.91 -13.88 -5.25
N ALA A 181 12.13 -14.46 -4.35
CA ALA A 181 11.85 -15.90 -4.32
C ALA A 181 10.76 -16.33 -5.31
N ALA A 182 10.14 -15.40 -6.05
CA ALA A 182 9.02 -15.70 -6.92
C ALA A 182 9.40 -16.70 -8.04
N PRO A 183 8.64 -17.79 -8.24
CA PRO A 183 8.91 -18.76 -9.30
C PRO A 183 8.39 -18.30 -10.66
N THR A 184 7.43 -17.37 -10.70
CA THR A 184 6.81 -16.87 -11.94
C THR A 184 6.76 -15.35 -11.98
N ARG A 185 6.63 -14.77 -13.18
CA ARG A 185 6.44 -13.32 -13.35
C ARG A 185 5.18 -12.81 -12.67
N SER A 186 4.10 -13.58 -12.69
CA SER A 186 2.84 -13.19 -12.04
C SER A 186 3.00 -13.05 -10.52
N GLU A 187 3.79 -13.93 -9.90
CA GLU A 187 4.07 -13.87 -8.46
C GLU A 187 5.00 -12.72 -8.09
N TYR A 188 6.00 -12.43 -8.92
CA TYR A 188 6.83 -11.22 -8.77
C TYR A 188 5.94 -9.96 -8.82
N MET A 189 5.09 -9.85 -9.83
CA MET A 189 4.22 -8.70 -10.03
C MET A 189 3.22 -8.50 -8.87
N ALA A 190 2.79 -9.59 -8.23
CA ALA A 190 1.88 -9.53 -7.08
C ALA A 190 2.48 -8.86 -5.84
N GLU A 191 3.80 -8.83 -5.71
CA GLU A 191 4.50 -8.23 -4.57
C GLU A 191 4.88 -6.75 -4.82
N THR A 192 4.77 -6.25 -6.05
CA THR A 192 5.18 -4.88 -6.42
C THR A 192 4.35 -3.79 -5.71
N VAL A 193 3.02 -3.92 -5.73
CA VAL A 193 2.10 -2.95 -5.11
C VAL A 193 2.22 -2.96 -3.58
N PRO A 194 2.21 -4.12 -2.89
CA PRO A 194 2.50 -4.18 -1.46
C PRO A 194 3.88 -3.60 -1.09
N GLY A 195 4.91 -3.86 -1.91
CA GLY A 195 6.25 -3.30 -1.68
C GLY A 195 6.27 -1.78 -1.74
N LEU A 196 5.59 -1.18 -2.73
CA LEU A 196 5.44 0.28 -2.82
C LEU A 196 4.63 0.86 -1.66
N ALA A 197 3.57 0.17 -1.24
CA ALA A 197 2.76 0.58 -0.09
C ALA A 197 3.57 0.56 1.22
N GLY A 198 4.49 -0.40 1.38
CA GLY A 198 5.43 -0.42 2.50
C GLY A 198 6.36 0.80 2.52
N PHE A 199 6.94 1.18 1.39
CA PHE A 199 7.73 2.42 1.27
C PHE A 199 6.89 3.69 1.48
N ALA A 200 5.64 3.68 1.02
CA ALA A 200 4.72 4.80 1.24
C ALA A 200 4.43 4.97 2.73
N LEU A 201 4.09 3.88 3.43
CA LEU A 201 3.91 3.88 4.89
C LEU A 201 5.17 4.37 5.60
N MET A 202 6.35 3.84 5.22
CA MET A 202 7.62 4.27 5.79
C MET A 202 7.74 5.78 5.73
N SER A 203 7.56 6.37 4.55
CA SER A 203 7.76 7.80 4.31
C SER A 203 6.75 8.66 5.09
N MET A 204 5.46 8.30 5.04
CA MET A 204 4.42 9.04 5.78
C MET A 204 4.60 8.98 7.30
N ALA A 205 5.12 7.85 7.80
CA ALA A 205 5.32 7.63 9.22
C ALA A 205 6.56 8.34 9.78
N ILE A 206 7.40 8.97 8.95
CA ILE A 206 8.49 9.82 9.46
C ILE A 206 7.92 11.03 10.22
N GLY A 207 6.75 11.52 9.79
CA GLY A 207 6.05 12.61 10.48
C GLY A 207 6.54 14.00 10.08
N THR A 208 7.02 14.13 8.84
CA THR A 208 7.39 15.41 8.23
C THR A 208 6.56 15.67 6.98
N VAL A 209 6.52 16.94 6.56
CA VAL A 209 5.91 17.38 5.31
C VAL A 209 6.52 16.65 4.11
N VAL A 210 7.85 16.50 4.09
CA VAL A 210 8.58 15.84 3.00
C VAL A 210 8.28 14.35 2.96
N GLY A 211 8.27 13.66 4.11
CA GLY A 211 7.91 12.25 4.21
C GLY A 211 6.47 11.96 3.78
N LEU A 212 5.52 12.83 4.15
CA LEU A 212 4.13 12.72 3.72
C LEU A 212 4.01 12.88 2.19
N PHE A 213 4.66 13.89 1.62
CA PHE A 213 4.69 14.10 0.17
C PHE A 213 5.32 12.91 -0.57
N ALA A 214 6.47 12.42 -0.09
CA ALA A 214 7.13 11.24 -0.63
C ALA A 214 6.22 10.00 -0.62
N GLY A 215 5.48 9.80 0.48
CA GLY A 215 4.49 8.75 0.61
C GLY A 215 3.35 8.87 -0.41
N LEU A 216 2.83 10.09 -0.64
CA LEU A 216 1.79 10.35 -1.63
C LEU A 216 2.27 10.08 -3.07
N VAL A 217 3.51 10.47 -3.40
CA VAL A 217 4.13 10.14 -4.70
C VAL A 217 4.23 8.63 -4.89
N LEU A 218 4.61 7.89 -3.85
CA LEU A 218 4.67 6.43 -3.88
C LEU A 218 3.29 5.78 -4.03
N LEU A 219 2.26 6.32 -3.37
CA LEU A 219 0.87 5.88 -3.56
C LEU A 219 0.37 6.16 -4.98
N ALA A 220 0.67 7.32 -5.54
CA ALA A 220 0.32 7.64 -6.93
C ALA A 220 0.99 6.66 -7.90
N SER A 221 2.27 6.35 -7.68
CA SER A 221 2.97 5.32 -8.46
C SER A 221 2.34 3.93 -8.27
N ALA A 222 1.95 3.56 -7.06
CA ALA A 222 1.29 2.29 -6.77
C ALA A 222 -0.07 2.19 -7.47
N ALA A 223 -0.86 3.27 -7.51
CA ALA A 223 -2.15 3.34 -8.19
C ALA A 223 -2.02 3.21 -9.72
N LEU A 224 -1.00 3.83 -10.34
CA LEU A 224 -0.73 3.64 -11.77
C LEU A 224 -0.34 2.19 -12.08
N LEU A 225 0.42 1.56 -11.18
CA LEU A 225 0.78 0.14 -11.30
C LEU A 225 -0.42 -0.79 -11.07
N THR A 226 -1.30 -0.49 -10.12
CA THR A 226 -2.54 -1.28 -9.92
C THR A 226 -3.43 -1.24 -11.16
N ALA A 227 -3.43 -0.13 -11.90
CA ALA A 227 -4.11 0.00 -13.19
C ALA A 227 -3.40 -0.72 -14.35
N ALA A 228 -2.05 -0.74 -14.36
CA ALA A 228 -1.26 -1.35 -15.43
C ALA A 228 -1.19 -2.89 -15.33
N LEU A 229 -1.05 -3.44 -14.11
CA LEU A 229 -0.92 -4.88 -13.85
C LEU A 229 -2.00 -5.77 -14.50
N PRO A 230 -3.31 -5.45 -14.45
CA PRO A 230 -4.35 -6.29 -15.04
C PRO A 230 -4.38 -6.23 -16.58
N LEU A 231 -3.63 -5.30 -17.18
CA LEU A 231 -3.54 -5.10 -18.64
C LEU A 231 -2.33 -5.82 -19.26
N LEU A 232 -1.41 -6.32 -18.43
CA LEU A 232 -0.21 -6.99 -18.89
C LEU A 232 -0.51 -8.38 -19.46
N PRO A 233 0.07 -8.74 -20.61
CA PRO A 233 0.04 -10.11 -21.09
C PRO A 233 1.02 -10.98 -20.29
N ASP A 234 0.69 -12.25 -20.10
CA ASP A 234 1.55 -13.18 -19.35
C ASP A 234 2.80 -13.60 -20.15
N ARG A 235 2.87 -13.29 -21.45
CA ARG A 235 4.07 -13.53 -22.30
C ARG A 235 5.15 -12.48 -22.09
N ARG A 236 6.40 -12.79 -22.47
CA ARG A 236 7.48 -11.80 -22.45
C ARG A 236 7.17 -10.69 -23.47
N GLY A 237 7.53 -9.45 -23.13
CA GLY A 237 7.29 -8.31 -24.00
C GLY A 237 7.72 -6.98 -23.36
N PRO A 238 7.82 -5.91 -24.17
CA PRO A 238 8.32 -4.61 -23.72
C PRO A 238 7.46 -4.00 -22.61
N ALA A 239 6.13 -4.17 -22.67
CA ALA A 239 5.22 -3.68 -21.63
C ALA A 239 5.52 -4.26 -20.23
N VAL A 240 5.86 -5.56 -20.17
CA VAL A 240 6.20 -6.23 -18.91
C VAL A 240 7.52 -5.69 -18.34
N LEU A 241 8.50 -5.42 -19.21
CA LEU A 241 9.78 -4.82 -18.80
C LEU A 241 9.60 -3.40 -18.28
N LEU A 242 8.79 -2.58 -18.96
CA LEU A 242 8.50 -1.21 -18.55
C LEU A 242 7.78 -1.18 -17.20
N VAL A 243 6.79 -2.03 -16.98
CA VAL A 243 6.10 -2.13 -15.69
C VAL A 243 7.04 -2.62 -14.58
N ALA A 244 7.89 -3.60 -14.86
CA ALA A 244 8.91 -4.06 -13.90
C ALA A 244 9.90 -2.94 -13.55
N ALA A 245 10.38 -2.17 -14.54
CA ALA A 245 11.27 -1.05 -14.34
C ALA A 245 10.61 0.09 -13.54
N ALA A 246 9.36 0.42 -13.85
CA ALA A 246 8.57 1.40 -13.13
C ALA A 246 8.37 0.98 -11.66
N ALA A 247 8.02 -0.28 -11.40
CA ALA A 247 7.87 -0.82 -10.05
C ALA A 247 9.20 -0.89 -9.27
N ALA A 248 10.29 -1.23 -9.96
CA ALA A 248 11.63 -1.23 -9.40
C ALA A 248 12.12 0.17 -9.02
N GLY A 249 11.50 1.22 -9.54
CA GLY A 249 11.93 2.60 -9.31
C GLY A 249 13.22 2.91 -10.06
N VAL A 250 13.31 2.54 -11.34
CA VAL A 250 14.44 2.94 -12.18
C VAL A 250 14.40 4.47 -12.40
N PRO A 251 15.53 5.19 -12.31
CA PRO A 251 15.57 6.61 -12.66
C PRO A 251 15.11 6.82 -14.12
N PRO A 252 14.27 7.83 -14.42
CA PRO A 252 13.82 8.92 -13.55
C PRO A 252 12.36 8.76 -13.08
N GLY A 253 11.91 7.56 -12.69
CA GLY A 253 10.48 7.32 -12.40
C GLY A 253 9.92 7.95 -11.11
N LEU A 254 8.60 8.03 -11.01
CA LEU A 254 7.90 8.50 -9.80
C LEU A 254 8.26 7.68 -8.55
N ALA A 255 8.28 6.35 -8.66
CA ALA A 255 8.69 5.48 -7.55
C ALA A 255 10.15 5.72 -7.13
N PHE A 256 11.04 6.07 -8.06
CA PHE A 256 12.40 6.49 -7.73
C PHE A 256 12.38 7.77 -6.89
N GLY A 257 11.69 8.81 -7.37
CA GLY A 257 11.61 10.09 -6.69
C GLY A 257 11.01 10.00 -5.29
N GLY A 258 9.89 9.28 -5.13
CA GLY A 258 9.26 9.07 -3.83
C GLY A 258 10.16 8.30 -2.85
N ARG A 259 10.89 7.27 -3.30
CA ARG A 259 11.82 6.53 -2.43
C ARG A 259 13.02 7.39 -2.02
N VAL A 260 13.60 8.15 -2.96
CA VAL A 260 14.74 9.02 -2.66
C VAL A 260 14.34 10.09 -1.64
N LEU A 261 13.19 10.75 -1.83
CA LEU A 261 12.69 11.75 -0.89
C LEU A 261 12.43 11.15 0.50
N GLY A 262 11.73 10.02 0.58
CA GLY A 262 11.45 9.36 1.87
C GLY A 262 12.71 8.85 2.58
N LEU A 263 13.68 8.32 1.85
CA LEU A 263 14.96 7.88 2.43
C LEU A 263 15.81 9.06 2.90
N ALA A 264 15.88 10.14 2.11
CA ALA A 264 16.60 11.35 2.48
C ALA A 264 16.02 11.98 3.75
N ASP A 265 14.70 12.14 3.80
CA ASP A 265 13.97 12.68 4.96
C ASP A 265 14.19 11.82 6.22
N ALA A 266 14.22 10.49 6.08
CA ALA A 266 14.54 9.59 7.19
C ALA A 266 16.00 9.74 7.67
N PHE A 267 16.96 9.96 6.76
CA PHE A 267 18.35 10.26 7.14
C PHE A 267 18.49 11.62 7.82
N GLU A 268 17.81 12.66 7.32
CA GLU A 268 17.83 14.01 7.87
C GLU A 268 17.19 14.10 9.25
N THR A 269 16.08 13.38 9.46
CA THR A 269 15.42 13.26 10.77
C THR A 269 16.35 12.63 11.82
N GLY A 270 17.32 11.81 11.38
CA GLY A 270 18.38 11.26 12.22
C GLY A 270 17.93 10.19 13.23
N ASN A 271 18.76 9.94 14.23
CA ASN A 271 18.52 8.94 15.29
C ASN A 271 18.16 7.54 14.72
N ALA A 272 17.10 6.93 15.25
CA ALA A 272 16.62 5.62 14.80
C ALA A 272 16.02 5.64 13.39
N PHE A 273 15.56 6.80 12.88
CA PHE A 273 15.07 6.90 11.49
C PHE A 273 16.20 6.73 10.47
N GLY A 274 17.44 7.09 10.82
CA GLY A 274 18.61 6.78 9.98
C GLY A 274 18.80 5.27 9.78
N LEU A 275 18.53 4.45 10.80
CA LEU A 275 18.57 2.98 10.65
C LEU A 275 17.43 2.46 9.78
N VAL A 276 16.23 3.06 9.90
CA VAL A 276 15.09 2.76 9.01
C VAL A 276 15.42 3.13 7.56
N ALA A 277 16.13 4.24 7.32
CA ALA A 277 16.62 4.65 6.01
C ALA A 277 17.62 3.64 5.42
N VAL A 278 18.60 3.18 6.21
CA VAL A 278 19.54 2.13 5.78
C VAL A 278 18.80 0.84 5.40
N ALA A 279 17.86 0.40 6.25
CA ALA A 279 17.06 -0.79 5.98
C ALA A 279 16.15 -0.62 4.74
N GLY A 280 15.59 0.57 4.53
CA GLY A 280 14.82 0.92 3.34
C GLY A 280 15.67 0.91 2.07
N ALA A 281 16.89 1.44 2.11
CA ALA A 281 17.83 1.40 1.00
C ALA A 281 18.24 -0.04 0.65
N ALA A 282 18.55 -0.87 1.65
CA ALA A 282 18.83 -2.29 1.46
C ALA A 282 17.64 -3.03 0.84
N THR A 283 16.43 -2.74 1.34
CA THR A 283 15.18 -3.29 0.80
C THR A 283 14.97 -2.92 -0.67
N TRP A 284 15.30 -1.69 -1.06
CA TRP A 284 15.20 -1.25 -2.44
C TRP A 284 16.18 -1.98 -3.35
N LEU A 285 17.42 -2.22 -2.90
CA LEU A 285 18.39 -3.04 -3.64
C LEU A 285 17.88 -4.47 -3.86
N VAL A 286 17.27 -5.08 -2.84
CA VAL A 286 16.64 -6.40 -2.96
C VAL A 286 15.49 -6.37 -3.99
N ALA A 287 14.65 -5.35 -3.96
CA ALA A 287 13.55 -5.19 -4.92
C ALA A 287 14.06 -4.98 -6.36
N ALA A 288 15.14 -4.20 -6.54
CA ALA A 288 15.77 -3.97 -7.84
C ALA A 288 16.37 -5.26 -8.42
N ALA A 289 17.05 -6.05 -7.58
CA ALA A 289 17.55 -7.36 -7.99
C ALA A 289 16.39 -8.32 -8.35
N ALA A 290 15.22 -8.20 -7.72
CA ALA A 290 14.06 -9.05 -8.01
C ALA A 290 13.47 -8.67 -9.37
N ALA A 291 13.42 -7.37 -9.67
CA ALA A 291 13.03 -6.86 -10.97
C ALA A 291 13.95 -7.36 -12.08
N ALA A 292 15.27 -7.31 -11.87
CA ALA A 292 16.24 -7.85 -12.83
C ALA A 292 16.03 -9.36 -13.07
N ARG A 293 15.78 -10.14 -12.01
CA ARG A 293 15.47 -11.58 -12.12
C ARG A 293 14.15 -11.84 -12.85
N SER A 294 13.15 -10.98 -12.68
CA SER A 294 11.81 -11.14 -13.26
C SER A 294 11.82 -11.23 -14.79
N VAL A 295 12.81 -10.62 -15.46
CA VAL A 295 13.00 -10.69 -16.92
C VAL A 295 13.17 -12.13 -17.41
N GLY A 296 13.85 -12.96 -16.61
CA GLY A 296 14.12 -14.36 -16.92
C GLY A 296 13.00 -15.32 -16.50
N LEU A 297 12.03 -14.89 -15.70
CA LEU A 297 11.03 -15.80 -15.13
C LEU A 297 9.99 -16.29 -16.15
N PRO A 298 9.48 -17.54 -15.99
CA PRO A 298 8.40 -18.05 -16.81
C PRO A 298 7.09 -17.27 -16.59
N ALA A 299 6.18 -17.40 -17.55
CA ALA A 299 4.82 -16.88 -17.44
C ALA A 299 4.08 -17.53 -16.26
N GLY A 300 3.11 -16.82 -15.68
CA GLY A 300 2.25 -17.34 -14.63
C GLY A 300 1.01 -18.06 -15.15
N ARG A 301 -0.04 -18.03 -14.31
CA ARG A 301 -1.38 -18.55 -14.63
C ARG A 301 -2.38 -17.45 -15.02
N ARG A 302 -1.91 -16.26 -15.43
CA ARG A 302 -2.82 -15.16 -15.79
C ARG A 302 -3.45 -15.42 -17.16
N ARG A 303 -4.72 -15.04 -17.31
CA ARG A 303 -5.39 -15.06 -18.61
C ARG A 303 -4.65 -14.13 -19.59
N GLN A 304 -4.50 -14.56 -20.84
CA GLN A 304 -3.83 -13.77 -21.87
C GLN A 304 -4.58 -12.45 -22.12
N ALA A 305 -3.88 -11.33 -21.96
CA ALA A 305 -4.32 -10.01 -22.39
C ALA A 305 -4.05 -9.81 -23.89
N THR A 306 -4.89 -9.04 -24.56
CA THR A 306 -4.70 -8.64 -25.97
C THR A 306 -3.56 -7.64 -26.11
N ASP A 307 -2.97 -7.55 -27.31
CA ASP A 307 -1.86 -6.62 -27.59
C ASP A 307 -2.23 -5.14 -27.37
N SER A 308 -3.48 -4.78 -27.65
CA SER A 308 -3.99 -3.43 -27.37
C SER A 308 -3.98 -3.08 -25.88
N LEU A 309 -4.22 -4.04 -24.98
CA LEU A 309 -4.16 -3.81 -23.54
C LEU A 309 -2.71 -3.71 -23.06
N ALA A 310 -1.81 -4.50 -23.67
CA ALA A 310 -0.38 -4.43 -23.39
C ALA A 310 0.20 -3.04 -23.72
N LEU A 311 -0.26 -2.40 -24.80
CA LEU A 311 0.11 -1.03 -25.14
C LEU A 311 -0.34 -0.03 -24.09
N VAL A 312 -1.57 -0.14 -23.58
CA VAL A 312 -2.05 0.73 -22.50
C VAL A 312 -1.23 0.55 -21.23
N ALA A 313 -0.88 -0.70 -20.87
CA ALA A 313 0.01 -0.98 -19.75
C ALA A 313 1.40 -0.33 -19.94
N ALA A 314 1.94 -0.39 -21.17
CA ALA A 314 3.20 0.24 -21.50
C ALA A 314 3.12 1.77 -21.39
N VAL A 315 2.04 2.39 -21.88
CA VAL A 315 1.81 3.84 -21.75
C VAL A 315 1.75 4.23 -20.28
N LEU A 316 1.01 3.50 -19.44
CA LEU A 316 0.96 3.74 -18.00
C LEU A 316 2.36 3.62 -17.37
N ALA A 317 3.12 2.58 -17.72
CA ALA A 317 4.49 2.42 -17.22
C ALA A 317 5.41 3.57 -17.67
N VAL A 318 5.31 4.02 -18.92
CA VAL A 318 6.05 5.17 -19.43
C VAL A 318 5.65 6.43 -18.70
N THR A 319 4.37 6.65 -18.40
CA THR A 319 3.94 7.81 -17.60
C THR A 319 4.56 7.77 -16.20
N VAL A 320 4.62 6.61 -15.54
CA VAL A 320 5.30 6.46 -14.25
C VAL A 320 6.80 6.77 -14.37
N LEU A 321 7.45 6.30 -15.43
CA LEU A 321 8.89 6.51 -15.65
C LEU A 321 9.22 7.97 -16.04
N ALA A 322 8.34 8.64 -16.79
CA ALA A 322 8.56 9.98 -17.31
C ALA A 322 8.04 11.09 -16.37
N ALA A 323 7.26 10.75 -15.34
CA ALA A 323 6.68 11.74 -14.43
C ALA A 323 7.57 12.09 -13.23
N GLY A 324 8.76 11.51 -13.05
CA GLY A 324 9.68 11.96 -11.99
C GLY A 324 10.04 13.45 -12.02
N PRO A 325 10.27 14.10 -13.17
CA PRO A 325 10.41 15.57 -13.26
C PRO A 325 9.17 16.32 -12.74
N ALA A 326 7.97 15.73 -12.89
CA ALA A 326 6.73 16.33 -12.41
C ALA A 326 6.61 16.30 -10.88
N VAL A 327 7.47 15.57 -10.15
CA VAL A 327 7.51 15.58 -8.68
C VAL A 327 7.72 17.00 -8.14
N ALA A 328 8.57 17.80 -8.80
CA ALA A 328 8.78 19.20 -8.40
C ALA A 328 7.51 20.07 -8.61
N ALA A 329 6.80 19.85 -9.72
CA ALA A 329 5.53 20.54 -9.98
C ALA A 329 4.42 20.08 -9.01
N LEU A 330 4.34 18.77 -8.74
CA LEU A 330 3.41 18.20 -7.77
C LEU A 330 3.62 18.77 -6.38
N ALA A 331 4.89 18.94 -5.94
CA ALA A 331 5.21 19.52 -4.65
C ALA A 331 4.63 20.95 -4.49
N SER A 332 4.68 21.75 -5.56
CA SER A 332 4.10 23.11 -5.53
C SER A 332 2.58 23.11 -5.35
N ILE A 333 1.87 22.14 -5.95
CA ILE A 333 0.40 22.05 -5.94
C ILE A 333 -0.11 21.41 -4.63
N THR A 334 0.63 20.46 -4.06
CA THR A 334 0.20 19.73 -2.85
C THR A 334 0.57 20.43 -1.55
N SER A 335 1.32 21.52 -1.62
CA SER A 335 1.85 22.24 -0.45
C SER A 335 0.74 22.75 0.48
N ASP A 336 -0.31 23.37 -0.07
CA ASP A 336 -1.46 23.88 0.70
C ASP A 336 -2.24 22.75 1.39
N ALA A 337 -2.43 21.62 0.70
CA ALA A 337 -3.12 20.47 1.25
C ALA A 337 -2.33 19.81 2.41
N ILE A 338 -1.00 19.77 2.31
CA ILE A 338 -0.14 19.22 3.36
C ILE A 338 -0.07 20.17 4.56
N ALA A 339 -0.02 21.49 4.33
CA ALA A 339 -0.04 22.50 5.37
C ALA A 339 -1.30 22.45 6.25
N GLY A 340 -2.43 21.99 5.68
CA GLY A 340 -3.67 21.76 6.45
C GLY A 340 -3.63 20.56 7.41
N VAL A 341 -2.66 19.63 7.24
CA VAL A 341 -2.56 18.39 8.04
C VAL A 341 -1.35 18.40 8.97
N MET A 342 -0.24 19.01 8.58
CA MET A 342 0.98 19.13 9.37
C MET A 342 1.36 20.59 9.57
N THR A 343 1.68 20.97 10.81
CA THR A 343 2.17 22.30 11.13
C THR A 343 3.54 22.53 10.50
N LEU A 344 3.63 23.47 9.56
CA LEU A 344 4.90 23.99 9.07
C LEU A 344 5.64 24.68 10.23
N PRO A 345 6.92 24.38 10.48
CA PRO A 345 7.64 25.01 11.58
C PRO A 345 7.69 26.53 11.41
N THR A 346 7.07 27.26 12.34
CA THR A 346 7.16 28.73 12.44
C THR A 346 8.58 29.12 12.86
N GLY A 347 9.39 29.61 11.91
CA GLY A 347 10.74 30.13 12.20
C GLY A 347 11.78 29.96 11.09
N GLY A 348 11.47 29.24 10.00
CA GLY A 348 12.30 29.26 8.79
C GLY A 348 11.86 30.39 7.86
N LEU A 349 12.81 31.20 7.38
CA LEU A 349 12.61 32.10 6.23
C LEU A 349 11.82 31.38 5.12
N ALA A 350 10.93 32.10 4.44
CA ALA A 350 9.98 31.64 3.41
C ALA A 350 10.40 30.36 2.65
N PRO A 351 9.47 29.40 2.45
CA PRO A 351 9.77 28.05 2.00
C PRO A 351 10.35 28.05 0.57
N ASP A 352 11.58 27.55 0.42
CA ASP A 352 12.10 27.07 -0.87
C ASP A 352 11.68 25.59 -1.00
N PRO A 353 10.97 25.17 -2.06
CA PRO A 353 9.97 24.11 -1.94
C PRO A 353 10.47 22.71 -1.54
N LEU A 354 11.75 22.40 -1.64
CA LEU A 354 12.31 21.07 -1.37
C LEU A 354 13.83 21.14 -1.07
N SER A 355 14.27 21.95 -0.09
CA SER A 355 15.67 21.97 0.33
C SER A 355 15.99 20.83 1.30
N ILE A 356 16.91 19.94 0.93
CA ILE A 356 17.58 19.00 1.85
C ILE A 356 18.73 19.79 2.51
N ILE A 357 18.70 19.89 3.83
CA ILE A 357 19.72 20.59 4.62
C ILE A 357 20.69 19.51 5.15
N THR A 358 21.80 19.31 4.44
CA THR A 358 22.92 18.55 5.00
C THR A 358 23.84 19.46 5.81
N VAL A 359 24.58 18.88 6.78
CA VAL A 359 25.46 19.58 7.74
C VAL A 359 26.52 20.49 7.09
N SER A 360 26.77 20.38 5.77
CA SER A 360 27.68 21.27 5.04
C SER A 360 27.11 21.92 3.77
N THR A 361 25.89 21.61 3.32
CA THR A 361 25.33 22.22 2.10
C THR A 361 23.80 22.10 2.02
N ARG A 362 23.14 23.20 1.61
CA ARG A 362 21.75 23.18 1.11
C ARG A 362 21.78 22.81 -0.37
N LEU A 363 21.23 21.65 -0.72
CA LEU A 363 20.98 21.28 -2.11
C LEU A 363 19.47 21.01 -2.27
N PRO A 364 18.79 21.63 -3.25
CA PRO A 364 17.40 21.28 -3.52
C PRO A 364 17.35 19.80 -3.92
N ALA A 365 16.52 18.98 -3.28
CA ALA A 365 16.30 17.57 -3.66
C ALA A 365 15.92 17.45 -5.15
N VAL A 366 15.23 18.49 -5.64
CA VAL A 366 14.83 18.69 -7.04
C VAL A 366 16.04 18.87 -7.98
N ALA A 367 17.12 19.50 -7.52
CA ALA A 367 18.30 19.76 -8.35
C ALA A 367 19.07 18.47 -8.70
N LEU A 368 18.92 17.40 -7.92
CA LEU A 368 19.51 16.09 -8.20
C LEU A 368 18.78 15.34 -9.34
N PHE A 369 17.50 15.64 -9.59
CA PHE A 369 16.74 14.95 -10.63
C PHE A 369 17.25 15.26 -12.05
N GLY A 370 17.72 16.48 -12.32
CA GLY A 370 18.25 16.88 -13.63
C GLY A 370 19.48 16.08 -14.08
N PRO A 371 20.54 16.01 -13.26
CA PRO A 371 21.72 15.18 -13.54
C PRO A 371 21.39 13.68 -13.61
N LEU A 372 20.51 13.17 -12.75
CA LEU A 372 20.08 11.77 -12.76
C LEU A 372 19.22 11.41 -13.98
N LEU A 373 18.41 12.35 -14.49
CA LEU A 373 17.70 12.26 -15.77
C LEU A 373 18.68 12.14 -16.94
N LEU A 374 19.72 12.98 -16.98
CA LEU A 374 20.74 12.94 -18.02
C LEU A 374 21.54 11.62 -17.98
N LEU A 375 21.91 11.14 -16.79
CA LEU A 375 22.58 9.85 -16.63
C LEU A 375 21.67 8.67 -16.98
N GLY A 376 20.39 8.72 -16.60
CA GLY A 376 19.40 7.70 -16.97
C GLY A 376 19.14 7.66 -18.47
N ALA A 377 18.98 8.82 -19.10
CA ALA A 377 18.82 8.95 -20.55
C ALA A 377 20.08 8.49 -21.30
N ALA A 378 21.27 8.82 -20.81
CA ALA A 378 22.53 8.33 -21.36
C ALA A 378 22.67 6.81 -21.21
N ALA A 379 22.33 6.24 -20.04
CA ALA A 379 22.34 4.80 -19.83
C ALA A 379 21.38 4.07 -20.78
N VAL A 380 20.16 4.60 -20.99
CA VAL A 380 19.19 4.05 -21.94
C VAL A 380 19.68 4.20 -23.39
N ALA A 381 20.24 5.36 -23.76
CA ALA A 381 20.75 5.60 -25.11
C ALA A 381 21.99 4.74 -25.46
N LEU A 382 22.83 4.43 -24.46
CA LEU A 382 24.02 3.59 -24.59
C LEU A 382 23.71 2.09 -24.46
N SER A 383 22.51 1.74 -23.99
CA SER A 383 22.04 0.35 -23.91
C SER A 383 21.71 -0.18 -25.31
N LYS A 384 22.69 -0.76 -26.02
CA LYS A 384 22.40 -1.53 -27.23
C LYS A 384 21.57 -2.76 -26.86
N PRO A 385 20.43 -3.04 -27.51
CA PRO A 385 19.74 -4.31 -27.34
C PRO A 385 20.68 -5.42 -27.85
N GLY A 386 21.26 -6.17 -26.92
CA GLY A 386 22.07 -7.33 -27.26
C GLY A 386 21.22 -8.36 -27.99
N PRO A 387 21.82 -9.17 -28.89
CA PRO A 387 21.10 -10.23 -29.58
C PRO A 387 20.41 -11.13 -28.54
N ALA A 388 19.11 -11.36 -28.75
CA ALA A 388 18.31 -12.22 -27.90
C ALA A 388 18.86 -13.65 -27.97
N THR A 389 19.76 -13.98 -27.05
CA THR A 389 20.22 -15.35 -26.88
C THR A 389 19.06 -16.20 -26.37
N THR A 390 18.71 -17.17 -27.21
CA THR A 390 17.85 -18.31 -26.92
C THR A 390 18.18 -18.88 -25.53
N ALA A 391 17.16 -18.95 -24.67
CA ALA A 391 17.19 -19.45 -23.30
C ALA A 391 18.06 -18.66 -22.29
N ALA A 392 17.62 -17.45 -21.93
CA ALA A 392 18.02 -16.85 -20.65
C ALA A 392 17.58 -17.78 -19.49
N GLN A 393 18.50 -18.61 -19.01
CA GLN A 393 18.37 -19.35 -17.75
C GLN A 393 17.97 -18.35 -16.66
N SER A 394 16.92 -18.66 -15.90
CA SER A 394 16.53 -17.83 -14.76
C SER A 394 17.69 -17.78 -13.77
N LYS A 395 18.17 -16.58 -13.46
CA LYS A 395 19.20 -16.40 -12.42
C LYS A 395 18.65 -16.99 -11.11
N ALA A 396 19.48 -17.75 -10.39
CA ALA A 396 19.11 -18.33 -9.11
C ALA A 396 18.64 -17.23 -8.14
N ALA A 397 17.63 -17.53 -7.32
CA ALA A 397 17.14 -16.58 -6.33
C ALA A 397 18.25 -16.25 -5.33
N LEU A 398 18.39 -14.98 -4.96
CA LEU A 398 19.37 -14.56 -3.95
C LEU A 398 19.02 -15.10 -2.55
N PHE A 399 17.73 -15.30 -2.32
CA PHE A 399 17.17 -15.91 -1.13
C PHE A 399 16.40 -17.15 -1.55
N ASP A 400 16.80 -18.30 -1.03
CA ASP A 400 15.93 -19.46 -1.00
C ASP A 400 15.04 -19.28 0.23
N VAL A 401 13.81 -18.81 0.03
CA VAL A 401 12.84 -18.68 1.13
C VAL A 401 12.24 -20.08 1.31
N PRO A 402 12.68 -20.87 2.30
CA PRO A 402 12.16 -22.21 2.48
C PRO A 402 10.80 -22.07 3.13
N GLY A 403 9.71 -21.88 2.37
CA GLY A 403 8.46 -21.63 3.09
C GLY A 403 7.18 -21.19 2.42
N ALA A 404 7.01 -21.20 1.10
CA ALA A 404 5.62 -21.16 0.58
C ALA A 404 4.84 -22.43 1.01
N ALA A 405 5.51 -23.59 1.06
CA ALA A 405 4.96 -24.84 1.58
C ALA A 405 5.18 -25.03 3.11
N ALA A 406 6.28 -24.49 3.67
CA ALA A 406 6.55 -24.62 5.10
C ALA A 406 5.68 -23.71 5.96
N THR A 407 5.20 -22.56 5.47
CA THR A 407 4.22 -21.72 6.19
C THR A 407 2.84 -22.38 6.25
N MET A 408 2.44 -23.15 5.24
CA MET A 408 1.26 -24.03 5.32
C MET A 408 1.47 -25.14 6.36
N ARG A 409 2.64 -25.80 6.36
CA ARG A 409 2.96 -26.85 7.35
C ARG A 409 3.17 -26.31 8.77
N LEU A 410 3.66 -25.08 8.94
CA LEU A 410 3.81 -24.41 10.24
C LEU A 410 2.44 -23.97 10.76
N ARG A 411 1.54 -23.50 9.88
CA ARG A 411 0.12 -23.27 10.21
C ARG A 411 -0.58 -24.56 10.64
N ASP A 412 -0.27 -25.68 9.99
CA ASP A 412 -0.77 -27.01 10.38
C ASP A 412 -0.08 -27.55 11.65
N ARG A 413 1.20 -27.21 11.89
CA ARG A 413 1.93 -27.56 13.11
C ARG A 413 1.50 -26.75 14.33
N VAL A 414 1.21 -25.46 14.15
CA VAL A 414 0.64 -24.59 15.20
C VAL A 414 -0.78 -25.01 15.52
N ARG A 415 -1.54 -25.54 14.55
CA ARG A 415 -2.82 -26.24 14.81
C ARG A 415 -2.65 -27.56 15.57
N SER A 416 -1.48 -28.19 15.50
CA SER A 416 -1.16 -29.45 16.20
C SER A 416 -0.58 -29.25 17.60
N TRP A 417 -0.20 -28.03 17.99
CA TRP A 417 0.27 -27.73 19.34
C TRP A 417 -0.91 -27.35 20.23
N ALA A 418 -1.32 -28.35 21.01
CA ALA A 418 -2.50 -28.35 21.86
C ALA A 418 -2.48 -27.21 22.89
N VAL A 419 -3.43 -26.28 22.73
CA VAL A 419 -3.96 -25.48 23.84
C VAL A 419 -4.84 -26.40 24.69
N PRO A 420 -4.69 -26.41 26.03
CA PRO A 420 -5.51 -27.23 26.92
C PRO A 420 -7.02 -27.04 26.63
N GLU A 421 -7.78 -28.13 26.64
CA GLU A 421 -9.18 -28.19 26.18
C GLU A 421 -10.10 -27.15 26.84
N GLN A 422 -9.76 -26.75 28.06
CA GLN A 422 -10.48 -25.77 28.88
C GLN A 422 -10.44 -24.33 28.33
N TYR A 423 -9.51 -24.00 27.42
CA TYR A 423 -9.37 -22.66 26.81
C TYR A 423 -9.73 -22.63 25.31
N ARG A 424 -10.11 -23.78 24.74
CA ARG A 424 -10.35 -23.95 23.29
C ARG A 424 -11.62 -23.27 22.78
N SER A 425 -12.60 -23.02 23.65
CA SER A 425 -13.84 -22.33 23.30
C SER A 425 -13.70 -20.81 23.22
N LEU A 426 -12.66 -20.23 23.84
CA LEU A 426 -12.42 -18.78 23.86
C LEU A 426 -11.55 -18.29 22.69
N PHE A 427 -10.75 -19.18 22.08
CA PHE A 427 -9.79 -18.85 21.02
C PHE A 427 -9.76 -19.88 19.88
N ASP A 428 -10.92 -20.31 19.36
CA ASP A 428 -10.96 -21.02 18.08
C ASP A 428 -11.14 -20.01 16.93
N PRO A 429 -10.07 -19.58 16.23
CA PRO A 429 -10.17 -18.70 15.08
C PRO A 429 -10.99 -19.34 13.95
N ALA A 430 -11.10 -20.67 13.86
CA ALA A 430 -11.95 -21.35 12.89
C ALA A 430 -13.43 -21.42 13.35
N ALA A 431 -13.73 -21.31 14.64
CA ALA A 431 -15.09 -21.11 15.15
C ALA A 431 -15.51 -19.65 15.01
N LEU A 432 -14.61 -18.69 15.29
CA LEU A 432 -14.80 -17.27 14.97
C LEU A 432 -14.97 -17.07 13.46
N GLU A 433 -14.20 -17.77 12.62
CA GLU A 433 -14.37 -17.74 11.17
C GLU A 433 -15.64 -18.48 10.74
N ARG A 434 -16.12 -19.53 11.42
CA ARG A 434 -17.43 -20.16 11.12
C ARG A 434 -18.63 -19.32 11.57
N VAL A 435 -18.53 -18.61 12.69
CA VAL A 435 -19.53 -17.65 13.18
C VAL A 435 -19.51 -16.37 12.32
N ALA A 436 -18.34 -15.90 11.90
CA ALA A 436 -18.18 -14.73 11.03
C ALA A 436 -18.45 -15.01 9.54
N ALA A 437 -18.11 -16.20 9.03
CA ALA A 437 -18.38 -16.61 7.65
C ALA A 437 -19.79 -17.18 7.47
N GLY A 438 -20.47 -17.60 8.55
CA GLY A 438 -21.90 -17.90 8.54
C GLY A 438 -22.79 -16.65 8.63
N GLY A 439 -22.25 -15.52 9.07
CA GLY A 439 -22.96 -14.25 9.14
C GLY A 439 -23.15 -13.62 7.76
N ARG A 440 -24.41 -13.36 7.39
CA ARG A 440 -24.74 -12.59 6.17
C ARG A 440 -24.05 -11.21 6.23
N PRO A 441 -23.43 -10.71 5.14
CA PRO A 441 -22.75 -9.41 5.12
C PRO A 441 -23.62 -8.24 5.59
N ALA A 442 -24.95 -8.34 5.44
CA ALA A 442 -25.92 -7.40 5.98
C ALA A 442 -25.86 -7.28 7.52
N LEU A 443 -25.49 -8.34 8.25
CA LEU A 443 -25.38 -8.31 9.71
C LEU A 443 -24.20 -7.46 10.18
N TRP A 444 -23.04 -7.53 9.52
CA TRP A 444 -21.88 -6.71 9.87
C TRP A 444 -22.12 -5.23 9.60
N LEU A 445 -22.77 -4.93 8.47
CA LEU A 445 -23.20 -3.57 8.14
C LEU A 445 -24.26 -3.07 9.14
N ALA A 446 -25.25 -3.91 9.48
CA ALA A 446 -26.27 -3.58 10.46
C ALA A 446 -25.69 -3.39 11.87
N SER A 447 -24.69 -4.17 12.28
CA SER A 447 -23.98 -3.99 13.55
C SER A 447 -23.23 -2.67 13.61
N LEU A 448 -22.56 -2.28 12.51
CA LEU A 448 -21.89 -0.98 12.42
C LEU A 448 -22.89 0.19 12.43
N VAL A 449 -24.01 0.07 11.72
CA VAL A 449 -25.09 1.08 11.74
C VAL A 449 -25.73 1.18 13.11
N ALA A 450 -26.00 0.05 13.78
CA ALA A 450 -26.55 0.04 15.13
C ALA A 450 -25.59 0.70 16.13
N LEU A 451 -24.28 0.43 16.01
CA LEU A 451 -23.25 1.06 16.82
C LEU A 451 -23.19 2.58 16.57
N ALA A 452 -23.30 3.02 15.32
CA ALA A 452 -23.37 4.44 14.97
C ALA A 452 -24.61 5.14 15.56
N ILE A 453 -25.78 4.50 15.47
CA ILE A 453 -27.04 5.04 16.00
C ILE A 453 -27.01 5.12 17.52
N ALA A 454 -26.55 4.07 18.20
CA ALA A 454 -26.50 4.00 19.66
C ALA A 454 -25.61 5.07 20.30
N VAL A 455 -24.65 5.59 19.55
CA VAL A 455 -23.63 6.53 20.01
C VAL A 455 -23.93 7.98 19.55
N SER A 456 -24.86 8.14 18.61
CA SER A 456 -25.40 9.44 18.16
C SER A 456 -26.57 9.97 19.01
N ARG A 457 -26.95 9.22 20.05
CA ARG A 457 -27.92 9.61 21.09
C ARG A 457 -27.19 9.78 22.41
#